data_AF-A0A845WDL2-F1
#
_entry.id   AF-A0A845WDL2-F1
#
_cell.length_a   1.000
_cell.length_b   1.000
_cell.length_c   1.000
_cell.angle_alpha   90.00
_cell.angle_beta   90.00
_cell.angle_gamma   90.00
#
_symmetry.space_group_name_H-M   'P 1'
#
loop_
_entity.id
_entity.type
_entity.pdbx_description
1 polymer ?
#
loop_
_entity_poly.entity_id
_entity_poly.type
_entity_poly.pdbx_seq_one_letter_code
_entity_poly.pdbx_strand_id
1 'polypeptide(L)'
;MKRIIDYVKAIKGATSPYKIVNSDSQSKTERDVTGSTIYTVRQVHYFDDGVSVEYEREHDDGAPYPGCQEFWYTYKVVNPNGFEFEGETTKLFKSNSEIEKWLKSNG
;
A
#
# COMPACT_ATOMS: atom_id res chain seq x y z
N MET A 1 -2.47 20.39 -7.06
CA MET A 1 -1.86 19.50 -6.04
C MET A 1 -2.67 18.23 -5.99
N LYS A 2 -2.02 17.07 -5.87
CA LYS A 2 -2.67 15.76 -5.78
C LYS A 2 -2.51 15.17 -4.38
N ARG A 3 -3.36 14.22 -4.00
CA ARG A 3 -3.32 13.61 -2.67
C ARG A 3 -3.18 12.12 -2.82
N ILE A 4 -2.28 11.49 -2.06
CA ILE A 4 -2.10 10.04 -2.08
C ILE A 4 -3.42 9.30 -1.77
N ILE A 5 -4.29 9.89 -0.95
CA ILE A 5 -5.56 9.27 -0.58
C ILE A 5 -6.47 8.99 -1.77
N ASP A 6 -6.48 9.83 -2.80
CA ASP A 6 -7.33 9.62 -3.95
C ASP A 6 -6.91 8.36 -4.72
N TYR A 7 -5.61 8.11 -4.81
CA TYR A 7 -5.07 6.87 -5.38
C TYR A 7 -5.34 5.66 -4.50
N VAL A 8 -5.21 5.79 -3.17
CA VAL A 8 -5.54 4.69 -2.25
C VAL A 8 -7.02 4.35 -2.30
N LYS A 9 -7.92 5.34 -2.44
CA LYS A 9 -9.36 5.12 -2.65
C LYS A 9 -9.58 4.24 -3.89
N ALA A 10 -8.93 4.55 -5.02
CA ALA A 10 -9.03 3.75 -6.24
C ALA A 10 -8.50 2.31 -6.04
N ILE A 11 -7.35 2.14 -5.39
CA ILE A 11 -6.76 0.80 -5.10
C ILE A 11 -7.68 -0.03 -4.21
N LYS A 12 -8.39 0.61 -3.28
CA LYS A 12 -9.39 -0.04 -2.40
C LYS A 12 -10.77 -0.21 -3.04
N GLY A 13 -10.96 0.17 -4.30
CA GLY A 13 -12.24 0.06 -5.01
C GLY A 13 -13.30 1.08 -4.56
N ALA A 14 -12.90 2.14 -3.87
CA ALA A 14 -13.75 3.26 -3.51
C ALA A 14 -13.78 4.33 -4.63
N THR A 15 -14.76 5.23 -4.58
CA THR A 15 -14.85 6.35 -5.52
C THR A 15 -13.59 7.20 -5.47
N SER A 16 -12.96 7.39 -6.64
CA SER A 16 -11.76 8.17 -6.82
C SER A 16 -11.84 8.96 -8.13
N PRO A 17 -11.25 10.16 -8.21
CA PRO A 17 -11.09 10.89 -9.47
C PRO A 17 -10.11 10.23 -10.45
N TYR A 18 -9.29 9.28 -9.99
CA TYR A 18 -8.27 8.61 -10.81
C TYR A 18 -8.63 7.15 -11.07
N LYS A 19 -8.27 6.65 -12.24
CA LYS A 19 -8.55 5.26 -12.63
C LYS A 19 -7.26 4.48 -12.80
N ILE A 20 -7.27 3.25 -12.28
CA ILE A 20 -6.18 2.31 -12.51
C ILE A 20 -6.29 1.81 -13.96
N VAL A 21 -5.24 2.00 -14.76
CA VAL A 21 -5.17 1.54 -16.15
C VAL A 21 -4.40 0.23 -16.30
N ASN A 22 -3.44 -0.04 -15.42
CA ASN A 22 -2.70 -1.29 -15.38
C ASN A 22 -2.20 -1.58 -13.96
N SER A 23 -1.80 -2.82 -13.69
CA SER A 23 -1.13 -3.18 -12.45
C SER A 23 -0.15 -4.33 -12.66
N ASP A 24 1.04 -4.20 -12.11
CA ASP A 24 2.04 -5.27 -12.06
C ASP A 24 2.17 -5.78 -10.63
N SER A 25 2.34 -7.10 -10.46
CA SER A 25 2.35 -7.75 -9.16
C SER A 25 3.56 -8.67 -9.03
N GLN A 26 4.22 -8.61 -7.89
CA GLN A 26 5.31 -9.51 -7.51
C GLN A 26 5.10 -9.99 -6.08
N SER A 27 5.54 -11.21 -5.80
CA SER A 27 5.55 -11.76 -4.45
C SER A 27 6.93 -12.29 -4.12
N LYS A 28 7.29 -12.17 -2.85
CA LYS A 28 8.53 -12.69 -2.28
C LYS A 28 8.21 -13.37 -0.96
N THR A 29 8.98 -14.40 -0.65
CA THR A 29 9.01 -15.03 0.67
C THR A 29 10.45 -15.07 1.14
N GLU A 30 10.68 -14.67 2.37
CA GLU A 30 12.00 -14.69 3.00
C GLU A 30 11.92 -15.17 4.45
N ARG A 31 13.07 -15.56 5.01
CA ARG A 31 13.19 -15.85 6.43
C ARG A 31 13.98 -14.76 7.10
N ASP A 32 13.47 -14.26 8.21
CA ASP A 32 14.17 -13.27 9.01
C ASP A 32 15.22 -13.94 9.93
N VAL A 33 15.87 -13.12 10.76
CA VAL A 33 16.87 -13.57 11.73
C VAL A 33 16.27 -14.34 12.93
N THR A 34 14.97 -14.22 13.17
CA THR A 34 14.25 -14.90 14.25
C THR A 34 13.76 -16.29 13.85
N GLY A 35 13.76 -16.57 12.54
CA GLY A 35 13.22 -17.78 11.94
C GLY A 35 11.77 -17.64 11.46
N SER A 36 11.17 -16.45 11.59
CA SER A 36 9.89 -16.10 10.99
C SER A 36 9.95 -16.13 9.48
N THR A 37 8.89 -16.63 8.86
CA THR A 37 8.69 -16.52 7.41
C THR A 37 7.94 -15.23 7.12
N ILE A 38 8.58 -14.31 6.38
CA ILE A 38 7.99 -13.07 5.90
C ILE A 38 7.44 -13.29 4.50
N TYR A 39 6.19 -12.91 4.30
CA TYR A 39 5.50 -12.94 3.01
C TYR A 39 5.22 -11.50 2.57
N THR A 40 5.75 -11.13 1.42
CA THR A 40 5.58 -9.78 0.85
C THR A 40 4.91 -9.89 -0.50
N VAL A 41 3.82 -9.15 -0.69
CA VAL A 41 3.17 -8.93 -1.99
C VAL A 41 3.30 -7.46 -2.33
N ARG A 42 3.88 -7.17 -3.48
CA ARG A 42 4.07 -5.81 -3.99
C ARG A 42 3.33 -5.66 -5.30
N GLN A 43 2.54 -4.61 -5.42
CA GLN A 43 1.76 -4.27 -6.60
C GLN A 43 2.03 -2.83 -7.00
N VAL A 44 2.40 -2.57 -8.25
CA VAL A 44 2.51 -1.22 -8.79
C VAL A 44 1.27 -0.93 -9.61
N HIS A 45 0.46 0.03 -9.18
CA HIS A 45 -0.72 0.49 -9.88
C HIS A 45 -0.40 1.72 -10.72
N TYR A 46 -0.70 1.63 -12.02
CA TYR A 46 -0.53 2.72 -12.98
C TYR A 46 -1.87 3.42 -13.19
N PHE A 47 -1.88 4.75 -13.10
CA PHE A 47 -3.09 5.56 -13.21
C PHE A 47 -3.19 6.27 -14.57
N ASP A 48 -4.41 6.64 -14.94
CA ASP A 48 -4.76 7.33 -16.19
C ASP A 48 -4.12 8.71 -16.35
N ASP A 49 -3.74 9.33 -15.24
CA ASP A 49 -2.97 10.57 -15.20
C ASP A 49 -1.44 10.38 -15.28
N GLY A 50 -0.98 9.14 -15.45
CA GLY A 50 0.43 8.76 -15.51
C GLY A 50 1.14 8.63 -14.17
N VAL A 51 0.45 8.88 -13.04
CA VAL A 51 1.02 8.61 -11.71
C VAL A 51 1.09 7.10 -11.49
N SER A 52 2.08 6.65 -10.72
CA SER A 52 2.19 5.26 -10.29
C SER A 52 2.32 5.17 -8.78
N VAL A 53 1.55 4.27 -8.17
CA VAL A 53 1.54 4.01 -6.73
C VAL A 53 1.87 2.55 -6.47
N GLU A 54 2.91 2.31 -5.69
CA GLU A 54 3.25 1.01 -5.16
C GLU A 54 2.41 0.74 -3.91
N TYR A 55 1.72 -0.39 -3.91
CA TYR A 55 1.07 -0.99 -2.75
C TYR A 55 1.88 -2.22 -2.35
N GLU A 56 2.31 -2.27 -1.09
CA GLU A 56 3.00 -3.41 -0.51
C GLU A 56 2.22 -3.94 0.69
N ARG A 57 2.07 -5.25 0.76
CA ARG A 57 1.55 -5.97 1.92
C ARG A 57 2.62 -6.92 2.41
N GLU A 58 3.01 -6.76 3.65
CA GLU A 58 3.92 -7.66 4.35
C GLU A 58 3.20 -8.32 5.52
N HIS A 59 3.46 -9.60 5.76
CA HIS A 59 3.13 -10.24 7.01
C HIS A 59 4.12 -11.35 7.35
N ASP A 60 4.36 -11.55 8.64
CA ASP A 60 5.11 -12.70 9.13
C ASP A 60 4.18 -13.82 9.62
N ASP A 61 4.74 -15.00 9.88
CA ASP A 61 4.01 -16.14 10.47
C ASP A 61 4.05 -16.15 12.01
N GLY A 62 4.73 -15.17 12.61
CA GLY A 62 4.92 -15.00 14.04
C GLY A 62 5.98 -15.93 14.63
N ALA A 63 6.71 -16.75 13.87
CA ALA A 63 7.63 -17.71 14.48
C ALA A 63 8.80 -17.01 15.24
N PRO A 64 9.22 -17.53 16.41
CA PRO A 64 8.76 -18.74 17.08
C PRO A 64 7.54 -18.54 18.01
N TYR A 65 6.91 -17.36 18.01
CA TYR A 65 5.78 -16.98 18.86
C TYR A 65 4.53 -16.65 18.03
N PRO A 66 3.71 -17.63 17.61
CA PRO A 66 2.60 -17.42 16.65
C PRO A 66 1.56 -16.35 17.02
N GLY A 67 1.53 -15.87 18.27
CA GLY A 67 0.70 -14.75 18.70
C GLY A 67 1.28 -13.36 18.36
N CYS A 68 2.48 -13.29 17.79
CA CYS A 68 3.20 -12.07 17.45
C CYS A 68 3.16 -11.73 15.96
N GLN A 69 2.18 -12.25 15.21
CA GLN A 69 2.01 -11.95 13.79
C GLN A 69 1.85 -10.44 13.57
N GLU A 70 2.72 -9.87 12.74
CA GLU A 70 2.61 -8.48 12.30
C GLU A 70 2.09 -8.43 10.85
N PHE A 71 1.35 -7.37 10.57
CA PHE A 71 0.88 -7.06 9.22
C PHE A 71 1.23 -5.61 8.93
N TRP A 72 1.75 -5.37 7.73
CA TRP A 72 2.06 -4.03 7.25
C TRP A 72 1.48 -3.81 5.86
N TYR A 73 0.90 -2.63 5.66
CA TYR A 73 0.35 -2.18 4.40
C TYR A 73 0.95 -0.83 4.07
N THR A 74 1.72 -0.76 3.00
CA THR A 74 2.41 0.45 2.55
C THR A 74 1.82 0.90 1.22
N TYR A 75 1.51 2.19 1.10
CA TYR A 75 1.19 2.84 -0.17
C TYR A 75 2.21 3.94 -0.42
N LYS A 76 2.85 3.94 -1.58
CA LYS A 76 3.91 4.90 -1.92
C LYS A 76 3.77 5.38 -3.35
N VAL A 77 3.77 6.70 -3.55
CA VAL A 77 3.90 7.27 -4.90
C VAL A 77 5.33 7.01 -5.39
N VAL A 78 5.46 6.25 -6.48
CA VAL A 78 6.77 5.88 -7.05
C VAL A 78 7.07 6.62 -8.35
N ASN A 79 6.03 7.07 -9.06
CA ASN A 79 6.17 7.98 -10.18
C ASN A 79 5.13 9.11 -10.03
N PRO A 80 5.53 10.33 -9.64
CA PRO A 80 4.60 11.45 -9.50
C PRO A 80 4.22 12.09 -10.84
N ASN A 81 4.85 11.72 -11.96
CA ASN A 81 4.61 12.28 -13.29
C ASN A 81 4.63 13.83 -13.33
N GLY A 82 5.55 14.45 -12.58
CA GLY A 82 5.67 15.91 -12.47
C GLY A 82 4.58 16.61 -11.65
N PHE A 83 3.65 15.88 -11.03
CA PHE A 83 2.64 16.47 -10.16
C PHE A 83 3.18 16.75 -8.75
N GLU A 84 2.81 17.90 -8.19
CA GLU A 84 3.01 18.20 -6.78
C GLU A 84 1.95 17.50 -5.92
N PHE A 85 2.40 16.88 -4.83
CA PHE A 85 1.55 16.21 -3.85
C PHE A 85 1.38 17.04 -2.59
N GLU A 86 0.15 17.09 -2.09
CA GLU A 86 -0.18 17.66 -0.81
C GLU A 86 0.12 16.64 0.29
N GLY A 87 0.98 17.01 1.24
CA GLY A 87 1.35 16.17 2.36
C GLY A 87 2.24 14.99 1.95
N GLU A 88 2.11 13.88 2.69
CA GLU A 88 2.98 12.72 2.52
C GLU A 88 2.63 11.90 1.27
N THR A 89 3.67 11.46 0.55
CA THR A 89 3.59 10.55 -0.60
C THR A 89 3.75 9.08 -0.22
N THR A 90 3.82 8.79 1.08
CA THR A 90 3.88 7.43 1.62
C THR A 90 2.93 7.31 2.80
N LYS A 91 2.21 6.19 2.91
CA LYS A 91 1.34 5.85 4.04
C LYS A 91 1.57 4.39 4.45
N LEU A 92 1.68 4.17 5.76
CA LEU A 92 1.91 2.87 6.37
C LEU A 92 0.78 2.58 7.36
N PHE A 93 0.28 1.35 7.35
CA PHE A 93 -0.77 0.88 8.24
C PHE A 93 -0.43 -0.52 8.77
N LYS A 94 -0.85 -0.81 10.00
CA LYS A 94 -0.68 -2.11 10.65
C LYS A 94 -1.88 -3.04 10.47
N SER A 95 -2.98 -2.52 9.93
CA SER A 95 -4.18 -3.32 9.69
C SER A 95 -5.07 -2.71 8.61
N ASN A 96 -5.92 -3.53 8.00
CA ASN A 96 -6.96 -3.03 7.10
C ASN A 96 -7.92 -2.05 7.79
N SER A 97 -8.24 -2.29 9.07
CA SER A 97 -9.12 -1.41 9.86
C SER A 97 -8.56 0.01 10.01
N GLU A 98 -7.23 0.17 10.10
CA GLU A 98 -6.59 1.49 10.10
C GLU A 98 -6.71 2.19 8.76
N ILE A 99 -6.56 1.45 7.65
CA ILE A 99 -6.76 2.00 6.30
C ILE A 99 -8.20 2.51 6.15
N GLU A 100 -9.19 1.71 6.55
CA GLU A 100 -10.60 2.09 6.46
C GLU A 100 -10.93 3.32 7.32
N LYS A 101 -10.41 3.40 8.55
CA LYS A 101 -10.57 4.57 9.41
C LYS A 101 -9.95 5.80 8.77
N TRP A 102 -8.73 5.69 8.25
CA TRP A 102 -8.04 6.78 7.58
C TRP A 102 -8.80 7.28 6.34
N LEU A 103 -9.30 6.36 5.51
CA LEU A 103 -10.13 6.68 4.34
C LEU A 103 -11.44 7.38 4.72
N LYS A 104 -12.09 6.98 5.82
CA LYS A 104 -13.31 7.63 6.32
C LYS A 104 -13.04 9.03 6.89
N SER A 105 -11.95 9.21 7.63
CA SER A 105 -11.60 10.51 8.24
C SER A 105 -11.14 11.56 7.24
N ASN A 106 -10.70 11.14 6.06
CA ASN A 106 -10.24 12.00 4.97
C ASN A 106 -11.15 11.87 3.73
N GLY A 107 -12.37 11.36 3.96
CA GLY A 107 -13.41 11.06 2.98
C GLY A 107 -13.94 12.29 2.29
#